data_AF-A0A5E4GP55-F1
#
_entry.id   AF-A0A5E4GP55-F1
#
_cell.length_a   1.000
_cell.length_b   1.000
_cell.length_c   1.000
_cell.angle_alpha   90.00
_cell.angle_beta   90.00
_cell.angle_gamma   90.00
#
_symmetry.space_group_name_H-M   'P 1'
#
loop_
_entity.id
_entity.type
_entity.pdbx_description
1 polymer ?
#
loop_
_entity_poly.entity_id
_entity_poly.type
_entity_poly.pdbx_seq_one_letter_code
_entity_poly.pdbx_strand_id
1 'polypeptide(L)' 'RGGEFYGKFTERGRNPGPFANFLQQEGIIAQYTNPGTPQQNGVSERRNRTLIEM' A
#
# COMPACT_ATOMS: atom_id res chain seq x y z
N ARG A 1 11.61 -1.32 -2.94
CA ARG A 1 10.73 -2.49 -2.71
C ARG A 1 9.23 -2.15 -2.75
N GLY A 2 8.80 -1.02 -3.33
CA GLY A 2 7.38 -0.59 -3.36
C GLY A 2 6.69 -0.66 -4.73
N GLY A 3 7.35 -1.17 -5.77
CA GLY A 3 6.84 -1.09 -7.14
C GLY A 3 5.55 -1.89 -7.40
N GLU A 4 5.23 -2.88 -6.56
CA GLU A 4 4.02 -3.70 -6.73
C GLU A 4 2.76 -3.00 -6.22
N PHE A 5 2.86 -2.37 -5.05
CA PHE A 5 1.75 -1.64 -4.42
C PHE A 5 1.61 -0.24 -4.98
N TYR A 6 2.73 0.45 -5.15
CA TYR A 6 2.73 1.82 -5.58
C TYR A 6 2.78 1.91 -7.11
N GLY A 7 3.27 0.90 -7.83
CA GLY A 7 3.55 1.05 -9.26
C GLY A 7 4.91 1.68 -9.51
N LYS A 8 5.37 1.62 -10.77
CA LYS A 8 6.66 2.17 -11.20
C LYS A 8 6.46 3.58 -11.74
N PHE A 9 7.32 4.52 -11.35
CA PHE A 9 7.36 5.82 -12.00
C PHE A 9 7.99 5.67 -13.39
N THR A 10 7.27 6.14 -14.40
CA THR A 10 7.70 6.24 -15.80
C THR A 10 7.61 7.71 -16.24
N GLU A 11 8.16 8.05 -17.40
CA GLU A 11 8.08 9.42 -17.95
C GLU A 11 6.64 9.91 -18.16
N ARG A 12 5.67 9.00 -18.31
CA ARG A 12 4.24 9.30 -18.45
C ARG A 12 3.48 9.37 -17.12
N GLY A 13 4.19 9.26 -15.99
CA GLY A 13 3.62 9.20 -14.65
C GLY A 13 3.72 7.81 -14.02
N ARG A 14 2.89 7.57 -13.01
CA ARG A 14 2.92 6.37 -12.18
C ARG A 14 2.18 5.22 -12.87
N ASN A 15 2.91 4.21 -13.31
CA ASN A 15 2.34 3.01 -13.92
C ASN A 15 1.93 2.02 -12.80
N PRO A 16 0.63 1.73 -12.60
CA PRO A 16 0.17 0.83 -11.55
C PRO A 16 0.78 -0.57 -11.67
N GLY A 17 1.20 -1.12 -10.53
CA GLY A 17 1.71 -2.49 -10.45
C GLY A 17 0.59 -3.53 -10.58
N PRO A 18 0.94 -4.83 -10.70
CA PRO A 18 -0.05 -5.90 -10.85
C PRO A 18 -1.17 -5.88 -9.79
N PHE A 19 -0.82 -5.58 -8.54
CA PHE A 19 -1.79 -5.49 -7.45
C PHE A 19 -2.72 -4.27 -7.57
N ALA A 20 -2.18 -3.11 -7.95
CA ALA A 20 -2.98 -1.91 -8.17
C ALA A 20 -3.96 -2.10 -9.35
N ASN A 21 -3.55 -2.81 -10.40
CA ASN A 21 -4.43 -3.17 -11.52
C ASN A 21 -5.57 -4.09 -11.09
N PHE A 22 -5.26 -5.10 -10.26
CA PHE A 22 -6.28 -5.97 -9.70
C PHE A 22 -7.32 -5.19 -8.88
N LEU A 23 -6.88 -4.31 -7.97
CA LEU A 23 -7.79 -3.49 -7.18
C LEU A 23 -8.70 -2.62 -8.08
N GLN A 24 -8.15 -2.03 -9.14
CA GLN A 24 -8.94 -1.24 -10.09
C GLN A 24 -9.97 -2.09 -10.85
N GLN A 25 -9.62 -3.31 -11.26
CA GLN A 25 -10.54 -4.24 -11.93
C GLN A 25 -11.72 -4.63 -11.02
N GLU A 26 -11.45 -4.82 -9.73
CA GLU A 26 -12.46 -5.10 -8.71
C GLU A 26 -13.23 -3.85 -8.23
N GLY A 27 -12.94 -2.67 -8.80
CA GLY A 27 -13.58 -1.40 -8.41
C GLY A 27 -13.14 -0.89 -7.02
N ILE A 28 -12.03 -1.40 -6.49
CA ILE A 28 -11.49 -1.03 -5.19
C ILE A 28 -10.52 0.14 -5.33
N ILE A 29 -10.79 1.23 -4.59
CA ILE A 29 -9.92 2.40 -4.57
C ILE A 29 -8.78 2.16 -3.58
N ALA A 30 -7.56 2.07 -4.09
CA ALA A 30 -6.35 1.98 -3.27
C ALA A 30 -6.05 3.33 -2.59
N GLN A 31 -5.96 3.32 -1.25
CA GLN A 31 -5.52 4.46 -0.45
C GLN A 31 -4.18 4.15 0.20
N TYR A 32 -3.24 5.09 0.10
CA TYR A 32 -1.88 4.92 0.60
C TYR A 32 -1.60 5.93 1.71
N THR A 33 -0.83 5.50 2.69
CA THR A 33 -0.29 6.37 3.73
C THR A 33 0.96 7.10 3.21
N ASN A 34 1.27 8.25 3.82
CA ASN A 34 2.48 8.98 3.48
C ASN A 34 3.72 8.16 3.86
N PRO A 35 4.79 8.24 3.07
CA PRO A 35 6.06 7.65 3.43
C PRO A 35 6.54 8.18 4.79
N GLY A 36 7.02 7.29 5.66
CA GLY A 36 7.53 7.66 6.98
C GLY A 36 6.46 7.98 8.03
N THR A 37 5.16 7.79 7.74
CA THR A 37 4.08 7.97 8.73
C THR A 37 3.36 6.65 9.05
N PRO A 38 4.04 5.71 9.73
CA PRO A 38 3.45 4.42 10.14
C PRO A 38 2.20 4.57 11.02
N GLN A 39 2.11 5.67 11.77
CA GLN A 39 0.98 5.99 12.65
C GLN A 39 -0.34 6.10 11.90
N GLN A 40 -0.33 6.45 10.59
CA GLN A 40 -1.52 6.45 9.76
C GLN A 40 -2.13 5.05 9.59
N ASN A 41 -1.34 3.99 9.77
CA ASN A 41 -1.79 2.59 9.79
C ASN A 41 -1.89 2.02 11.22
N GLY A 42 -2.06 2.89 12.23
CA GLY A 42 -1.87 2.53 13.64
C GLY A 42 -2.78 1.42 14.19
N VAL A 43 -3.92 1.12 13.56
CA VAL A 43 -4.74 -0.06 13.96
C VAL A 43 -4.04 -1.35 13.56
N SER A 44 -3.62 -1.47 12.31
CA SER A 44 -2.92 -2.65 11.81
C SER A 44 -1.59 -2.84 12.53
N GLU A 45 -0.86 -1.75 12.78
CA GLU A 45 0.42 -1.84 13.50
C GLU A 45 0.27 -2.31 14.95
N ARG A 46 -0.75 -1.84 15.68
CA ARG A 46 -1.04 -2.32 17.04
C ARG A 46 -1.41 -3.80 17.04
N ARG A 47 -2.26 -4.23 16.11
CA ARG A 47 -2.64 -5.65 15.98
C ARG A 47 -1.45 -6.54 15.64
N ASN A 48 -0.59 -6.09 14.72
CA ASN A 48 0.62 -6.83 14.36
C ASN A 48 1.58 -6.94 15.54
N ARG A 49 1.72 -5.88 16.35
CA ARG A 49 2.53 -5.93 17.59
C ARG A 49 1.99 -6.98 18.54
N THR A 50 0.70 -6.97 18.83
CA THR A 50 0.06 -7.97 19.69
C THR A 50 0.25 -9.39 19.17
N LEU A 51 0.13 -9.61 17.85
CA LEU A 51 0.32 -10.91 17.23
C LEU A 51 1.76 -11.45 17.34
N ILE A 52 2.76 -10.57 17.36
CA ILE A 52 4.17 -10.95 17.45
C ILE A 52 4.63 -11.09 18.91
N GLU A 53 4.05 -10.31 19.82
CA GLU A 53 4.39 -10.33 21.25
C GLU A 53 3.72 -11.48 22.01
N MET A 54 2.61 -12.04 21.50
CA MET A 54 1.94 -13.23 22.03
C MET A 54 2.62 -14.52 21.54
#